data_AF-A0A4R9PW09-F1
#
_entry.id   AF-A0A4R9PW09-F1
#
_cell.length_a   1.000
_cell.length_b   1.000
_cell.length_c   1.000
_cell.angle_alpha   90.00
_cell.angle_beta   90.00
_cell.angle_gamma   90.00
#
_symmetry.space_group_name_H-M   'P 1'
#
loop_
_entity.id
_entity.type
_entity.pdbx_description
1 polymer ?
#
loop_
_entity_poly.entity_id
_entity_poly.type
_entity_poly.pdbx_seq_one_letter_code
_entity_poly.pdbx_strand_id
1 'polypeptide(L)'
;MRSAFSMAQLSELIGLIYDAAIDPARWPVAIEEMRIALGFGTAAIRLQALPSGEVLVNVTSNIPQPYVDRMASYGAEIVELWGGMAVVGSLPMDRPAVLSQVNP
;
A
#
# COMPACT_ATOMS: atom_id res chain seq x y z
N MET A 1 -11.48 21.76 -5.14
CA MET A 1 -10.11 21.40 -5.54
C MET A 1 -9.20 21.59 -4.33
N ARG A 2 -8.59 20.53 -3.80
CA ARG A 2 -7.51 20.70 -2.81
C ARG A 2 -6.32 21.34 -3.54
N SER A 3 -5.62 22.26 -2.89
CA SER A 3 -4.43 22.89 -3.48
C SER A 3 -3.36 21.83 -3.72
N ALA A 4 -2.54 22.01 -4.76
CA ALA A 4 -1.33 21.22 -4.92
C ALA A 4 -0.46 21.36 -3.66
N PHE A 5 0.20 20.27 -3.24
CA PHE A 5 1.17 20.34 -2.15
C PHE A 5 2.26 21.34 -2.48
N SER A 6 2.76 22.05 -1.46
CA SER A 6 4.06 22.71 -1.61
C SER A 6 5.15 21.65 -1.80
N MET A 7 6.24 22.02 -2.48
CA MET A 7 7.40 21.13 -2.64
C MET A 7 7.95 20.66 -1.29
N ALA A 8 7.91 21.51 -0.27
CA ALA A 8 8.36 21.15 1.08
C ALA A 8 7.47 20.06 1.69
N GLN A 9 6.14 20.21 1.64
CA GLN A 9 5.20 19.19 2.14
C GLN A 9 5.34 17.86 1.38
N LEU A 10 5.50 17.93 0.06
CA LEU A 10 5.72 16.71 -0.73
C LEU A 10 7.03 16.01 -0.32
N SER A 11 8.11 16.78 -0.13
CA SER A 11 9.39 16.23 0.31
C SER A 11 9.32 15.62 1.70
N GLU A 12 8.55 16.22 2.61
CA GLU A 12 8.34 15.70 3.97
C GLU A 12 7.58 14.37 3.97
N LEU A 13 6.48 14.29 3.21
CA LEU A 13 5.72 13.04 3.04
C LEU A 13 6.57 11.93 2.42
N ILE A 14 7.41 12.25 1.43
CA ILE A 14 8.36 11.30 0.84
C ILE A 14 9.41 10.87 1.88
N GLY A 15 9.91 11.81 2.69
CA GLY A 15 10.86 11.53 3.77
C GLY A 15 10.32 10.47 4.75
N LEU A 16 9.03 10.52 5.09
CA LEU A 16 8.39 9.51 5.94
C LEU A 16 8.45 8.09 5.35
N ILE A 17 8.45 7.94 4.03
CA ILE A 17 8.62 6.64 3.35
C ILE A 17 10.04 6.11 3.59
N TYR A 18 11.05 6.94 3.40
CA TYR A 18 12.45 6.55 3.59
C TYR A 18 12.74 6.22 5.05
N ASP A 19 12.21 7.02 5.96
CA ASP A 19 12.27 6.78 7.38
C ASP A 19 11.65 5.44 7.79
N ALA A 20 10.48 5.10 7.22
CA ALA A 20 9.81 3.82 7.47
C ALA A 20 10.49 2.62 6.78
N ALA A 21 11.21 2.85 5.68
CA ALA A 21 12.04 1.84 5.05
C ALA A 21 13.28 1.50 5.89
N ILE A 22 13.82 2.45 6.65
CA ILE A 22 14.93 2.25 7.60
C ILE A 22 14.42 1.64 8.91
N ASP A 23 13.32 2.18 9.44
CA ASP A 23 12.67 1.70 10.66
C ASP A 23 11.20 1.32 10.38
N PRO A 24 10.91 0.01 10.18
CA PRO A 24 9.57 -0.47 9.87
C PRO A 24 8.49 -0.10 10.90
N ALA A 25 8.87 0.22 12.14
CA ALA A 25 7.90 0.66 13.16
C ALA A 25 7.25 2.01 12.82
N ARG A 26 7.81 2.76 11.86
CA ARG A 26 7.31 4.08 11.44
C ARG A 26 6.25 4.03 10.34
N TRP A 27 5.99 2.86 9.73
CA TRP A 27 4.95 2.71 8.71
C TRP A 27 3.55 3.18 9.14
N PRO A 28 3.06 2.90 10.37
CA PRO A 28 1.78 3.43 10.83
C PRO A 28 1.67 4.95 10.77
N VAL A 29 2.73 5.67 11.17
CA VAL A 29 2.78 7.13 11.11
C VAL A 29 2.81 7.61 9.66
N ALA A 30 3.70 7.05 8.83
CA ALA A 30 3.83 7.46 7.44
C ALA A 30 2.51 7.36 6.65
N ILE A 31 1.78 6.25 6.84
CA ILE A 31 0.51 6.01 6.13
C ILE A 31 -0.62 6.91 6.66
N GLU A 32 -0.67 7.18 7.97
CA GLU A 32 -1.65 8.11 8.54
C GLU A 32 -1.45 9.54 8.01
N GLU A 33 -0.21 10.03 8.03
CA GLU A 33 0.11 11.38 7.54
C GLU A 33 -0.22 11.54 6.04
N MET A 34 0.12 10.54 5.22
CA MET A 34 -0.27 10.54 3.80
C MET A 34 -1.77 10.52 3.61
N ARG A 35 -2.50 9.69 4.37
CA ARG A 35 -3.97 9.62 4.31
C ARG A 35 -4.59 10.99 4.58
N ILE A 36 -4.16 11.66 5.65
CA ILE A 36 -4.64 12.99 6.04
C ILE A 36 -4.31 14.03 4.97
N ALA A 37 -3.05 14.08 4.53
CA ALA A 37 -2.56 15.04 3.56
C ALA A 37 -3.28 14.94 2.21
N LEU A 38 -3.44 13.71 1.70
CA LEU A 38 -4.13 13.44 0.42
C LEU A 38 -5.66 13.52 0.56
N GLY A 39 -6.18 13.43 1.77
CA GLY A 39 -7.62 13.55 2.04
C GLY A 39 -8.40 12.28 1.79
N PHE A 40 -7.74 11.14 1.91
CA PHE A 40 -8.40 9.84 1.77
C PHE A 40 -9.13 9.44 3.05
N GLY A 41 -10.24 8.72 2.88
CA GLY A 41 -11.00 8.17 4.01
C GLY A 41 -10.22 7.08 4.74
N THR A 42 -9.49 6.24 4.01
CA THR A 42 -8.70 5.13 4.53
C THR A 42 -7.39 5.03 3.75
N ALA A 43 -6.39 4.35 4.31
CA ALA A 43 -5.18 3.99 3.60
C ALA A 43 -4.66 2.64 4.09
N ALA A 44 -3.93 1.93 3.23
CA ALA A 44 -3.25 0.70 3.60
C ALA A 44 -1.97 0.56 2.77
N ILE A 45 -0.94 -0.03 3.38
CA ILE A 45 0.26 -0.49 2.69
C ILE A 45 0.53 -1.94 3.08
N ARG A 46 0.93 -2.74 2.09
CA ARG A 46 1.40 -4.09 2.29
C ARG A 46 2.68 -4.32 1.50
N LEU A 47 3.66 -4.94 2.14
CA LEU A 47 4.87 -5.43 1.51
C LEU A 47 4.95 -6.93 1.71
N GLN A 48 5.19 -7.66 0.63
CA GLN A 48 5.35 -9.11 0.63
C GLN A 48 6.66 -9.50 -0.06
N ALA A 49 7.36 -10.46 0.51
CA ALA A 49 8.51 -11.09 -0.14
C ALA A 49 8.01 -12.06 -1.22
N LEU A 50 8.69 -12.08 -2.38
CA LEU A 50 8.43 -13.05 -3.45
C LEU A 50 9.64 -13.98 -3.59
N PRO A 51 9.42 -15.29 -3.88
CA PRO A 51 8.12 -15.91 -4.14
C PRO A 51 7.40 -16.42 -2.88
N SER A 52 7.98 -16.30 -1.68
CA SER A 52 7.46 -16.92 -0.46
C SER A 52 6.07 -16.42 -0.04
N GLY A 53 5.70 -15.19 -0.44
CA GLY A 53 4.48 -14.53 0.00
C GLY A 53 4.54 -14.02 1.44
N GLU A 54 5.71 -14.09 2.08
CA GLU A 54 5.89 -13.64 3.46
C GLU A 54 5.53 -12.15 3.58
N VAL A 55 4.63 -11.82 4.51
CA VAL A 55 4.19 -10.44 4.75
C VAL A 55 5.23 -9.75 5.62
N LEU A 56 5.97 -8.81 5.03
CA LEU A 56 6.99 -8.02 5.71
C LEU A 56 6.42 -6.75 6.35
N VAL A 57 5.40 -6.16 5.73
CA VAL A 57 4.68 -4.98 6.23
C VAL A 57 3.20 -5.16 5.93
N ASN A 58 2.33 -4.86 6.90
CA ASN A 58 0.90 -4.77 6.69
C ASN A 58 0.32 -3.75 7.66
N VAL A 59 0.08 -2.54 7.15
CA VAL A 59 -0.38 -1.40 7.94
C VAL A 59 -1.65 -0.84 7.31
N THR A 60 -2.63 -0.58 8.15
CA THR A 60 -3.90 0.04 7.78
C THR A 60 -4.10 1.30 8.60
N SER A 61 -4.66 2.33 7.99
CA SER A 61 -4.98 3.61 8.62
C SER A 61 -6.46 3.92 8.40
N ASN A 62 -7.14 4.20 9.51
CA ASN A 62 -8.57 4.53 9.59
C ASN A 62 -9.52 3.47 8.97
N ILE A 63 -9.12 2.20 8.92
CA ILE A 63 -10.01 1.09 8.55
C ILE A 63 -10.62 0.51 9.83
N PRO A 64 -11.96 0.43 9.97
CA PRO A 64 -12.56 -0.15 11.16
C PRO A 64 -12.16 -1.62 11.34
N GLN A 65 -11.88 -2.01 12.59
CA GLN A 65 -11.36 -3.34 12.94
C GLN A 65 -12.11 -4.52 12.30
N PRO A 66 -13.47 -4.55 12.27
CA PRO A 66 -14.20 -5.66 11.67
C PRO A 66 -13.89 -5.89 10.18
N TYR A 67 -13.48 -4.83 9.46
CA TYR A 67 -13.03 -4.95 8.07
C TYR A 67 -11.59 -5.43 8.00
N VAL A 68 -10.70 -4.93 8.86
CA VAL A 68 -9.30 -5.38 8.95
C VAL A 68 -9.25 -6.89 9.19
N ASP A 69 -10.05 -7.39 10.12
CA ASP A 69 -10.12 -8.82 10.47
C ASP A 69 -10.53 -9.68 9.27
N ARG A 70 -11.38 -9.16 8.39
CA ARG A 70 -11.82 -9.85 7.17
C ARG A 70 -10.86 -9.70 5.99
N MET A 71 -10.01 -8.67 5.94
CA MET A 71 -9.11 -8.48 4.80
C MET A 71 -8.19 -9.67 4.56
N ALA A 72 -7.81 -10.39 5.61
CA ALA A 72 -6.99 -11.59 5.50
C ALA A 72 -7.71 -12.75 4.78
N SER A 73 -9.04 -12.86 4.92
CA SER A 73 -9.79 -13.93 4.28
C SER A 73 -9.94 -13.76 2.77
N TYR A 74 -9.81 -12.53 2.26
CA TYR A 74 -9.98 -12.21 0.83
C TYR A 74 -8.69 -12.31 0.01
N GLY A 75 -7.58 -12.74 0.61
CA GLY A 75 -6.26 -12.70 -0.03
C GLY A 75 -6.21 -13.51 -1.34
N ALA A 76 -6.83 -14.69 -1.35
CA ALA A 76 -6.86 -15.55 -2.52
C ALA A 76 -7.73 -14.94 -3.64
N GLU A 77 -8.93 -14.43 -3.30
CA GLU A 77 -9.83 -13.81 -4.27
C GLU A 77 -9.23 -12.54 -4.89
N ILE A 78 -8.47 -11.76 -4.11
CA ILE A 78 -7.77 -10.57 -4.62
C ILE A 78 -6.71 -10.96 -5.66
N VAL A 79 -5.97 -12.05 -5.45
CA VAL A 79 -4.99 -12.53 -6.44
C VAL A 79 -5.69 -12.99 -7.72
N GLU A 80 -6.83 -13.67 -7.61
CA GLU A 80 -7.65 -14.03 -8.77
C GLU A 80 -8.16 -12.80 -9.53
N LEU A 81 -8.58 -11.75 -8.80
CA LEU A 81 -8.92 -10.45 -9.39
C LEU A 81 -7.75 -9.77 -10.10
N TRP A 82 -6.50 -10.17 -9.88
CA TRP A 82 -5.33 -9.67 -10.59
C TRP A 82 -4.92 -10.53 -11.78
N GLY A 83 -5.73 -11.53 -12.15
CA GLY A 83 -5.43 -12.49 -13.21
C GLY A 83 -4.69 -13.74 -12.72
N GLY A 84 -4.62 -13.96 -11.41
CA GLY A 84 -4.03 -15.15 -10.79
C GLY A 84 -2.51 -15.04 -10.57
N MET A 85 -1.97 -16.00 -9.80
CA MET A 85 -0.54 -16.00 -9.41
C MET A 85 0.43 -16.03 -10.60
N ALA A 86 0.04 -16.67 -11.71
CA ALA A 86 0.89 -16.72 -12.91
C ALA A 86 1.07 -15.34 -13.55
N VAL A 87 -0.02 -14.55 -13.63
CA VAL A 87 0.03 -13.17 -14.14
C VAL A 87 0.83 -12.30 -13.17
N VAL A 88 0.48 -12.32 -11.88
CA VAL A 88 1.17 -11.53 -10.86
C VAL A 88 2.67 -11.83 -10.82
N GLY A 89 3.05 -13.12 -10.88
CA GLY A 89 4.46 -13.54 -10.89
C GLY A 89 5.21 -13.21 -12.18
N SER A 90 4.50 -12.91 -13.27
CA SER A 90 5.10 -12.47 -14.55
C SER A 90 5.30 -10.96 -14.64
N LEU A 91 4.74 -10.19 -13.70
CA LEU A 91 4.84 -8.73 -13.72
C LEU A 91 6.29 -8.29 -13.51
N PRO A 92 6.74 -7.28 -14.26
CA PRO A 92 8.09 -6.75 -14.14
C PRO A 92 8.29 -6.06 -12.79
N MET A 93 9.31 -6.48 -12.04
CA MET A 93 9.61 -5.97 -10.70
C MET A 93 10.29 -4.60 -10.70
N ASP A 94 10.85 -4.17 -11.83
CA ASP A 94 11.58 -2.91 -12.00
C ASP A 94 10.68 -1.70 -12.28
N ARG A 95 9.37 -1.91 -12.46
CA ARG A 95 8.39 -0.84 -12.69
C ARG A 95 7.07 -1.11 -11.97
N PRO A 96 6.31 -0.05 -11.59
CA PRO A 96 5.01 -0.24 -10.98
C PRO A 96 4.03 -0.96 -11.91
N ALA A 97 3.34 -1.96 -11.38
CA ALA A 97 2.18 -2.55 -12.04
C ALA A 97 0.90 -1.84 -11.56
N VAL A 98 0.20 -1.18 -12.48
CA VAL A 98 -1.08 -0.50 -12.18
C VAL A 98 -2.20 -1.49 -12.46
N LEU A 99 -2.59 -2.27 -11.45
CA LEU A 99 -3.48 -3.42 -11.64
C LEU A 99 -4.89 -3.04 -12.13
N SER A 100 -5.36 -1.82 -11.86
CA SER A 100 -6.61 -1.28 -12.41
C SER A 100 -6.58 -1.06 -13.93
N GLN A 101 -5.39 -1.03 -14.54
CA GLN A 101 -5.22 -0.97 -15.99
C GLN A 101 -4.98 -2.36 -16.60
N VAL A 102 -4.60 -3.33 -15.79
CA VAL A 102 -4.29 -4.70 -16.21
C VAL A 102 -5.56 -5.58 -16.19
N ASN A 103 -6.46 -5.35 -15.22
CA ASN A 103 -7.72 -6.10 -15.11
C ASN A 103 -8.90 -5.15 -14.77
N PRO A 104 -9.48 -4.47 -15.78
CA PRO A 104 -10.58 -3.50 -15.60
C PRO A 104 -11.93 -4.14 -15.29
#